data_AF-A0A9D6PM74-F1
#
_entry.id   AF-A0A9D6PM74-F1
#
_cell.length_a   1.000
_cell.length_b   1.000
_cell.length_c   1.000
_cell.angle_alpha   90.00
_cell.angle_beta   90.00
_cell.angle_gamma   90.00
#
_symmetry.space_group_name_H-M   'P 1'
#
loop_
_entity.id
_entity.type
_entity.pdbx_description
1 polymer ?
#
loop_
_entity_poly.entity_id
_entity_poly.type
_entity_poly.pdbx_seq_one_letter_code
_entity_poly.pdbx_strand_id
1 'polypeptide(L)'
;MQKNILSKFPSKLLKIDVVWQPVLFTDNLFFAWVGQRVFSDERLTHYWDYDGSIGKAFKDEGSQTCKTPLMWDAYYLFPPESSWKQFPNYLLGSGRTIIRTWKFLYEELFRALENLGHHLENSLDTG
;
A
#
# COMPACT_ATOMS: atom_id res chain seq x y z
N MET A 1 -7.61 15.35 13.46
CA MET A 1 -6.83 15.41 12.20
C MET A 1 -5.84 14.28 12.23
N GLN A 2 -5.92 13.32 11.29
CA GLN A 2 -5.02 12.17 11.23
C GLN A 2 -3.62 12.69 10.87
N LYS A 3 -2.63 12.52 11.76
CA LYS A 3 -1.25 12.90 11.45
C LYS A 3 -0.75 11.98 10.35
N ASN A 4 -0.35 12.56 9.22
CA ASN A 4 0.16 11.83 8.06
C ASN A 4 1.47 11.11 8.46
N ILE A 5 1.45 9.78 8.56
CA ILE A 5 2.64 8.97 8.86
C ILE A 5 3.80 9.28 7.91
N LEU A 6 3.47 9.64 6.67
CA LEU A 6 4.45 9.93 5.64
C LEU A 6 5.22 11.22 5.92
N SER A 7 4.73 12.10 6.81
CA SER A 7 5.50 13.28 7.23
C SER A 7 6.70 12.92 8.11
N LYS A 8 6.71 11.72 8.72
CA LYS A 8 7.87 11.20 9.47
C LYS A 8 8.95 10.62 8.56
N PHE A 9 8.58 10.28 7.32
CA PHE A 9 9.47 9.74 6.31
C PHE A 9 9.52 10.70 5.12
N PRO A 10 10.10 11.90 5.26
CA PRO A 10 10.01 12.94 4.24
C PRO A 10 10.81 12.64 2.96
N SER A 11 11.54 11.52 2.90
CA SER A 11 12.33 11.17 1.74
C SER A 11 11.44 10.85 0.53
N LYS A 12 11.87 11.29 -0.66
CA LYS A 12 11.21 11.00 -1.94
C LYS A 12 11.34 9.54 -2.40
N LEU A 13 11.89 8.67 -1.55
CA LEU A 13 12.12 7.26 -1.86
C LEU A 13 10.84 6.42 -1.81
N LEU A 14 9.78 6.94 -1.18
CA LEU A 14 8.49 6.27 -1.12
C LEU A 14 7.59 6.70 -2.27
N LYS A 15 7.28 5.74 -3.14
CA LYS A 15 6.17 5.82 -4.09
C LYS A 15 4.98 5.06 -3.50
N ILE A 16 3.81 5.68 -3.49
CA ILE A 16 2.61 5.09 -2.90
C ILE A 16 1.51 5.06 -3.95
N ASP A 17 1.11 3.86 -4.34
CA ASP A 17 0.01 3.64 -5.28
C ASP A 17 -1.25 3.24 -4.49
N VAL A 18 -2.27 4.11 -4.52
CA VAL A 18 -3.55 3.88 -3.83
C VAL A 18 -4.57 3.36 -4.83
N VAL A 19 -4.97 2.10 -4.67
CA VAL A 19 -5.94 1.44 -5.55
C VAL A 19 -7.32 1.42 -4.88
N TRP A 20 -8.26 2.15 -5.46
CA TRP A 20 -9.65 2.19 -5.04
C TRP A 20 -10.47 1.15 -5.82
N GLN A 21 -11.33 0.40 -5.13
CA GLN A 21 -12.11 -0.70 -5.71
C GLN A 21 -13.58 -0.64 -5.29
N PRO A 22 -14.52 -1.05 -6.14
CA PRO A 22 -15.95 -1.12 -5.79
C PRO A 22 -16.26 -2.39 -5.02
N VAL A 23 -15.86 -2.47 -3.75
CA VAL A 23 -16.00 -3.72 -2.96
C VAL A 23 -17.41 -3.87 -2.41
N LEU A 24 -17.98 -2.77 -1.90
CA LEU A 24 -19.34 -2.71 -1.43
C LEU A 24 -20.27 -2.29 -2.57
N PHE A 25 -21.52 -2.73 -2.52
CA PHE A 25 -22.53 -2.41 -3.54
C PHE A 25 -22.70 -0.90 -3.79
N THR A 26 -22.45 -0.07 -2.76
CA THR A 26 -22.58 1.39 -2.85
C THR A 26 -21.29 2.08 -3.30
N ASP A 27 -20.17 1.38 -3.37
CA ASP A 27 -18.88 1.95 -3.74
C ASP A 27 -18.89 2.35 -5.21
N ASN A 28 -18.35 3.53 -5.49
CA ASN A 28 -18.29 4.08 -6.83
C ASN A 28 -17.16 5.11 -6.92
N LEU A 29 -16.90 5.57 -8.15
CA LEU A 29 -15.81 6.50 -8.45
C LEU A 29 -15.89 7.80 -7.64
N PHE A 30 -17.09 8.29 -7.31
CA PHE A 30 -17.24 9.50 -6.51
C PHE A 30 -16.64 9.35 -5.11
N PHE A 31 -16.81 8.19 -4.45
CA PHE A 31 -16.18 7.94 -3.15
C PHE A 31 -14.65 7.82 -3.25
N ALA A 32 -14.12 7.25 -4.33
CA ALA A 32 -12.70 7.24 -4.61
C ALA A 32 -12.14 8.67 -4.77
N TRP A 33 -12.86 9.55 -5.48
CA TRP A 33 -12.51 10.97 -5.62
C TRP A 33 -12.53 11.71 -4.28
N VAL A 34 -13.54 11.46 -3.45
CA VAL A 34 -13.59 12.03 -2.09
C VAL A 34 -12.37 11.56 -1.28
N GLY A 35 -12.03 10.27 -1.36
CA GLY A 35 -10.83 9.71 -0.72
C GLY A 35 -9.54 10.39 -1.17
N GLN A 36 -9.35 10.62 -2.46
CA GLN A 36 -8.19 11.34 -3.00
C GLN A 36 -8.03 12.75 -2.40
N ARG A 37 -9.15 13.47 -2.16
CA ARG A 37 -9.08 14.80 -1.52
C ARG A 37 -8.67 14.73 -0.05
N VAL A 38 -8.94 13.62 0.62
CA VAL A 38 -8.52 13.37 2.01
C VAL A 38 -7.05 12.96 2.08
N PHE A 39 -6.57 12.19 1.09
CA PHE A 39 -5.20 11.70 0.98
C PHE A 39 -4.41 12.48 -0.07
N SER A 40 -3.97 13.71 0.28
CA SER A 40 -3.41 14.66 -0.68
C SER A 40 -1.87 14.77 -0.67
N ASP A 41 -1.16 13.71 -0.28
CA ASP A 41 0.31 13.72 -0.23
C ASP A 41 0.90 13.53 -1.64
N GLU A 42 1.94 14.29 -1.99
CA GLU A 42 2.50 14.34 -3.36
C GLU A 42 3.08 13.00 -3.85
N ARG A 43 3.36 12.07 -2.93
CA ARG A 43 3.87 10.72 -3.25
C ARG A 43 2.77 9.75 -3.65
N LEU A 44 1.51 10.13 -3.49
CA LEU A 44 0.37 9.25 -3.78
C LEU A 44 -0.02 9.38 -5.24
N THR A 45 -0.10 8.23 -5.90
CA THR A 45 -0.80 8.09 -7.19
C THR A 45 -2.06 7.27 -6.96
N HIS A 46 -3.21 7.83 -7.33
CA HIS A 46 -4.50 7.16 -7.14
C HIS A 46 -4.95 6.46 -8.42
N TYR A 47 -5.46 5.25 -8.28
CA TYR A 47 -6.02 4.44 -9.36
C TYR A 47 -7.42 3.98 -9.01
N TRP A 48 -8.30 3.92 -10.01
CA TRP A 48 -9.63 3.31 -9.89
C TRP A 48 -9.61 1.96 -10.59
N ASP A 49 -9.70 0.89 -9.81
CA ASP A 49 -9.74 -0.50 -10.26
C ASP A 49 -11.19 -0.98 -10.34
N TYR A 50 -11.90 -0.51 -11.37
CA TYR A 50 -13.34 -0.75 -11.55
C TYR A 50 -13.68 -2.24 -11.67
N ASP A 51 -12.86 -3.01 -12.39
CA ASP A 51 -13.10 -4.43 -12.67
C ASP A 51 -12.52 -5.38 -11.59
N GLY A 52 -11.80 -4.80 -10.61
CA GLY A 52 -11.17 -5.51 -9.52
C GLY A 52 -10.00 -6.39 -9.95
N SER A 53 -9.41 -6.14 -11.12
CA SER A 53 -8.34 -6.96 -11.70
C SER A 53 -7.11 -7.00 -10.80
N ILE A 54 -6.73 -5.85 -10.21
CA ILE A 54 -5.61 -5.77 -9.27
C ILE A 54 -5.93 -6.58 -8.01
N GLY A 55 -7.12 -6.40 -7.46
CA GLY A 55 -7.56 -7.14 -6.25
C GLY A 55 -7.60 -8.66 -6.46
N LYS A 56 -7.95 -9.12 -7.66
CA LYS A 56 -7.91 -10.54 -8.04
C LYS A 56 -6.47 -11.06 -8.12
N ALA A 57 -5.58 -10.35 -8.80
CA ALA A 57 -4.16 -10.74 -8.89
C ALA A 57 -3.53 -10.90 -7.49
N PHE A 58 -3.76 -9.93 -6.59
CA PHE A 58 -3.27 -9.99 -5.21
C PHE A 58 -3.92 -11.08 -4.33
N LYS A 59 -5.12 -11.54 -4.70
CA LYS A 59 -5.77 -12.67 -4.03
C LYS A 59 -5.14 -13.99 -4.48
N ASP A 60 -4.85 -14.11 -5.77
CA ASP A 60 -4.38 -15.36 -6.38
C ASP A 60 -2.88 -15.58 -6.15
N GLU A 61 -2.08 -14.50 -6.18
CA GLU A 61 -0.62 -14.54 -6.06
C GLU A 61 -0.12 -14.13 -4.67
N GLY A 62 -0.93 -13.42 -3.88
CA GLY A 62 -0.55 -12.93 -2.57
C GLY A 62 -0.48 -14.03 -1.50
N SER A 63 0.51 -13.95 -0.62
CA SER A 63 0.71 -14.86 0.53
C SER A 63 -0.40 -14.80 1.60
N GLN A 64 -1.43 -13.97 1.39
CA GLN A 64 -2.48 -13.72 2.37
C GLN A 64 -3.81 -14.35 1.97
N THR A 65 -4.29 -15.29 2.78
CA THR A 65 -5.61 -15.91 2.58
C THR A 65 -6.73 -14.86 2.63
N CYS A 66 -7.49 -14.75 1.54
CA CYS A 66 -8.59 -13.81 1.41
C CYS A 66 -9.90 -14.54 1.13
N LYS A 67 -10.84 -14.45 2.08
CA LYS A 67 -12.18 -15.06 1.94
C LYS A 67 -13.12 -14.24 1.05
N THR A 68 -12.76 -13.01 0.68
CA THR A 68 -13.55 -12.19 -0.25
C THR A 68 -13.18 -12.47 -1.71
N PRO A 69 -14.05 -12.13 -2.68
CA PRO A 69 -13.80 -12.36 -4.11
C PRO A 69 -12.57 -11.64 -4.67
N LEU A 70 -12.17 -10.53 -4.04
CA LEU A 70 -10.98 -9.75 -4.38
C LEU A 70 -10.24 -9.36 -3.09
N MET A 71 -8.94 -9.16 -3.19
CA MET A 71 -8.13 -8.58 -2.11
C MET A 71 -8.44 -7.09 -1.98
N TRP A 72 -8.89 -6.69 -0.79
CA TRP A 72 -9.15 -5.31 -0.42
C TRP A 72 -8.81 -5.11 1.05
N ASP A 73 -8.78 -3.84 1.46
CA ASP A 73 -8.49 -3.45 2.84
C ASP A 73 -7.11 -3.98 3.30
N ALA A 74 -6.11 -3.80 2.44
CA ALA A 74 -4.77 -4.37 2.57
C ALA A 74 -3.69 -3.41 2.06
N TYR A 75 -2.48 -3.50 2.61
CA TYR A 75 -1.30 -2.84 2.05
C TYR A 75 -0.22 -3.86 1.73
N TYR A 76 0.62 -3.51 0.76
CA TYR A 76 1.78 -4.28 0.33
C TYR A 76 2.96 -3.33 0.18
N LEU A 77 4.10 -3.71 0.76
CA LEU A 77 5.36 -2.97 0.67
C LEU A 77 6.37 -3.79 -0.11
N PHE A 78 6.94 -3.15 -1.11
CA PHE A 78 7.88 -3.75 -2.05
C PHE A 78 9.20 -2.98 -2.03
N PRO A 79 10.34 -3.63 -2.31
CA PRO A 79 11.60 -2.92 -2.46
C PRO A 79 11.59 -2.08 -3.75
N PRO A 80 12.42 -1.01 -3.83
CA PRO A 80 12.40 -0.04 -4.93
C PRO A 80 12.68 -0.65 -6.32
N GLU A 81 13.40 -1.76 -6.39
CA GLU A 81 13.70 -2.51 -7.62
C GLU A 81 12.53 -3.40 -8.11
N SER A 82 11.40 -3.41 -7.40
CA SER A 82 10.26 -4.25 -7.76
C SER A 82 9.65 -3.83 -9.10
N SER A 83 9.48 -4.82 -9.96
CA SER A 83 8.81 -4.66 -11.26
C SER A 83 7.50 -5.42 -11.25
N TRP A 84 6.45 -4.79 -11.77
CA TRP A 84 5.10 -5.34 -11.90
C TRP A 84 4.88 -6.13 -13.20
N LYS A 85 5.95 -6.45 -13.94
CA LYS A 85 5.88 -7.33 -15.13
C LYS A 85 5.57 -8.79 -14.76
N GLN A 86 5.90 -9.17 -13.52
CA GLN A 86 5.54 -10.40 -12.83
C GLN A 86 5.18 -10.00 -11.40
N PHE A 87 4.35 -10.77 -10.68
CA PHE A 87 4.11 -10.48 -9.26
C PHE A 87 5.45 -10.40 -8.53
N PRO A 88 5.72 -9.36 -7.73
CA PRO A 88 7.01 -9.23 -7.10
C PRO A 88 7.26 -10.41 -6.15
N ASN A 89 8.30 -11.19 -6.42
CA ASN A 89 8.67 -12.36 -5.62
C ASN A 89 9.14 -12.00 -4.20
N TYR A 90 9.38 -10.71 -3.93
CA TYR A 90 9.90 -10.23 -2.64
C TYR A 90 9.01 -9.13 -2.07
N LEU A 91 8.34 -9.46 -0.98
CA LEU A 91 7.46 -8.58 -0.23
C LEU A 91 8.18 -8.20 1.07
N LEU A 92 8.44 -6.91 1.27
CA LEU A 92 9.07 -6.42 2.49
C LEU A 92 8.12 -6.42 3.68
N GLY A 93 6.83 -6.25 3.40
CA GLY A 93 5.80 -6.25 4.41
C GLY A 93 4.43 -6.22 3.77
N SER A 94 3.43 -6.73 4.50
CA SER A 94 2.04 -6.59 4.11
C SER A 94 1.16 -6.77 5.33
N GLY A 95 -0.05 -6.26 5.25
CA GLY A 95 -1.01 -6.35 6.35
C GLY A 95 -2.42 -6.08 5.89
N ARG A 96 -3.37 -6.42 6.77
CA ARG A 96 -4.80 -6.35 6.48
C ARG A 96 -5.62 -5.69 7.56
N THR A 97 -6.76 -5.26 7.06
CA THR A 97 -7.81 -4.40 7.57
C THR A 97 -7.45 -2.94 7.79
N ILE A 98 -6.76 -2.27 6.86
CA ILE A 98 -6.50 -0.81 6.88
C ILE A 98 -7.66 0.01 7.50
N ILE A 99 -8.90 -0.26 7.12
CA ILE A 99 -10.12 0.41 7.58
C ILE A 99 -10.43 0.09 9.06
N ARG A 100 -10.26 -1.16 9.52
CA ARG A 100 -10.55 -1.56 10.91
C ARG A 100 -9.36 -1.42 11.85
N THR A 101 -8.14 -1.47 11.33
CA THR A 101 -6.88 -1.54 12.07
C THR A 101 -5.94 -0.40 11.73
N TRP A 102 -6.46 0.76 11.28
CA TRP A 102 -5.64 1.93 10.93
C TRP A 102 -4.61 2.33 12.01
N LYS A 103 -4.89 2.07 13.29
CA LYS A 103 -3.95 2.26 14.41
C LYS A 103 -2.77 1.28 14.40
N PHE A 104 -3.00 0.03 14.00
CA PHE A 104 -1.96 -1.00 13.86
C PHE A 104 -1.20 -0.88 12.54
N LEU A 105 -1.89 -0.48 11.46
CA LEU A 105 -1.26 -0.14 10.19
C LEU A 105 -0.13 0.89 10.38
N TYR A 106 -0.35 1.87 11.27
CA TYR A 106 0.65 2.86 11.60
C TYR A 106 1.95 2.21 12.12
N GLU A 107 1.83 1.28 13.07
CA GLU A 107 2.98 0.60 13.69
C GLU A 107 3.67 -0.37 12.71
N GLU A 108 2.90 -1.11 11.92
CA GLU A 108 3.47 -2.05 10.95
C GLU A 108 4.16 -1.31 9.79
N LEU A 109 3.55 -0.24 9.27
CA LEU A 109 4.16 0.60 8.24
C LEU A 109 5.40 1.32 8.79
N PHE A 110 5.33 1.85 10.02
CA PHE A 110 6.50 2.46 10.67
C PHE A 110 7.65 1.47 10.81
N ARG A 111 7.41 0.26 11.33
CA ARG A 111 8.44 -0.80 11.45
C ARG A 111 9.02 -1.20 10.11
N ALA A 112 8.18 -1.37 9.10
CA ALA A 112 8.63 -1.77 7.77
C ALA A 112 9.49 -0.68 7.12
N LEU A 113 9.13 0.59 7.31
CA LEU A 113 9.90 1.74 6.80
C LEU A 113 11.23 1.96 7.55
N GLU A 114 11.25 1.80 8.87
CA GLU A 114 12.49 1.86 9.67
C GLU A 114 13.46 0.73 9.26
N ASN A 115 12.96 -0.49 9.11
CA ASN A 115 13.78 -1.63 8.66
C ASN A 115 14.36 -1.40 7.25
N LEU A 116 13.60 -0.75 6.36
CA LEU A 116 14.07 -0.36 5.03
C LEU A 116 15.17 0.72 5.12
N GLY A 117 14.98 1.75 5.96
CA GLY A 117 15.99 2.80 6.19
C GLY A 117 17.33 2.22 6.63
N HIS A 118 17.31 1.32 7.62
CA HIS A 118 18.51 0.63 8.08
C HIS A 118 19.15 -0.28 7.00
N HIS A 119 18.35 -0.94 6.16
CA HIS A 119 18.90 -1.73 5.04
C HIS A 119 19.61 -0.84 4.00
N LEU A 120 19.04 0.32 3.69
CA LEU A 120 19.62 1.25 2.72
C LEU A 120 20.90 1.92 3.25
N GLU A 121 20.93 2.31 4.52
CA GLU A 121 22.13 2.87 5.17
C GLU A 121 23.30 1.86 5.20
N ASN A 122 23.03 0.61 5.58
CA ASN A 122 24.07 -0.45 5.58
C ASN A 122 24.55 -0.82 4.17
N SER A 123 23.73 -0.62 3.14
CA SER A 123 24.12 -0.86 1.74
C SER A 123 25.01 0.24 1.15
N LEU A 124 25.01 1.44 1.73
CA LEU A 124 25.82 2.58 1.29
C LEU A 124 27.21 2.61 1.93
N ASP A 125 27.40 1.97 3.10
CA ASP A 125 28.69 1.88 3.82
C ASP A 125 29.62 0.75 3.32
N THR A 126 29.22 0.00 2.29
CA THR A 126 30.04 -1.08 1.68
C THR A 126 30.58 -0.73 0.28
N GLY A 127 30.51 0.55 -0.11
CA GLY A 127 31.01 1.08 -1.39
C GLY A 127 32.37 1.75 -1.30
#